data_AF-A0A6J7NMC8-F1
#
_entry.id   AF-A0A6J7NMC8-F1
#
_cell.length_a   1.000
_cell.length_b   1.000
_cell.length_c   1.000
_cell.angle_alpha   90.00
_cell.angle_beta   90.00
_cell.angle_gamma   90.00
#
_symmetry.space_group_name_H-M   'P 1'
#
loop_
_entity.id
_entity.type
_entity.pdbx_description
1 polymer ?
#
loop_
_entity_poly.entity_id
_entity_poly.type
_entity_poly.pdbx_seq_one_letter_code
_entity_poly.pdbx_strand_id
1 'polypeptide(L)'
;MWWTGKNASGPLALNFARLNDAELNAALDKGRASPDVAVRKEAYATVQTRQTALVPYIWLAHTQWALGAAKNVRNFTSMTLPDGAKAQPFQGGIVKLTETWIEK
;
A
#
# COMPACT_ATOMS: atom_id res chain seq x y z
N MET A 1 2.68 -7.74 6.75
CA MET A 1 1.64 -6.78 6.29
C MET A 1 0.78 -6.41 7.48
N TRP A 2 0.34 -5.15 7.60
CA TRP A 2 -0.39 -4.64 8.78
C TRP A 2 -1.52 -5.56 9.26
N TRP A 3 -2.34 -6.09 8.33
CA TRP A 3 -3.58 -6.81 8.64
C TRP A 3 -3.47 -8.33 8.78
N THR A 4 -2.28 -8.92 8.68
CA THR A 4 -2.17 -10.36 8.94
C THR A 4 -2.37 -10.66 10.42
N GLY A 5 -3.06 -11.76 10.74
CA GLY A 5 -3.29 -12.21 12.11
C GLY A 5 -2.00 -12.54 12.87
N LYS A 6 -0.90 -12.87 12.16
CA LYS A 6 0.44 -13.00 12.77
C LYS A 6 0.91 -11.74 13.49
N ASN A 7 0.35 -10.58 13.12
CA ASN A 7 0.66 -9.28 13.69
C ASN A 7 -0.38 -8.80 14.72
N ALA A 8 -1.30 -9.66 15.16
CA ALA A 8 -2.37 -9.31 16.11
C ALA A 8 -2.01 -9.49 17.58
N SER A 9 -0.87 -10.13 17.91
CA SER A 9 -0.47 -10.44 19.28
C SER A 9 0.59 -9.49 19.83
N GLY A 10 0.80 -9.53 21.15
CA GLY A 10 1.82 -8.75 21.86
C GLY A 10 1.34 -7.38 22.35
N PRO A 11 2.09 -6.71 23.24
CA PRO A 11 1.68 -5.44 23.83
C PRO A 11 1.55 -4.31 22.78
N LEU A 12 2.39 -4.33 21.74
CA LEU A 12 2.42 -3.36 20.64
C LEU A 12 2.22 -4.06 19.29
N ALA A 13 1.02 -4.60 19.07
CA ALA A 13 0.69 -5.23 17.79
C ALA A 13 0.60 -4.20 16.66
N LEU A 14 1.14 -4.57 15.49
CA LEU A 14 0.96 -3.80 14.27
C LEU A 14 -0.48 -3.86 13.77
N ASN A 15 -1.18 -4.98 13.96
CA ASN A 15 -2.61 -5.06 13.71
C ASN A 15 -3.39 -4.54 14.93
N PHE A 16 -3.68 -3.24 14.96
CA PHE A 16 -4.39 -2.61 16.08
C PHE A 16 -5.81 -3.13 16.30
N ALA A 17 -6.47 -3.63 15.27
CA ALA A 17 -7.79 -4.26 15.41
C ALA A 17 -7.71 -5.62 16.12
N ARG A 18 -6.50 -6.16 16.35
CA ARG A 18 -6.27 -7.48 16.94
C ARG A 18 -6.96 -8.62 16.18
N LEU A 19 -7.28 -8.38 14.91
CA LEU A 19 -8.04 -9.31 14.08
C LEU A 19 -7.15 -10.48 13.64
N ASN A 20 -7.50 -11.69 14.06
CA ASN A 20 -6.89 -12.93 13.59
C ASN A 20 -7.98 -13.88 13.08
N ASP A 21 -8.33 -13.74 11.81
CA ASP A 21 -9.36 -14.52 11.12
C ASP A 21 -8.72 -15.45 10.07
N ALA A 22 -9.10 -16.72 10.07
CA ALA A 22 -8.48 -17.73 9.20
C ALA A 22 -8.76 -17.46 7.72
N GLU A 23 -9.98 -17.02 7.36
CA GLU A 23 -10.36 -16.72 5.98
C GLU A 23 -9.63 -15.47 5.47
N LEU A 24 -9.58 -14.40 6.27
CA LEU A 24 -8.81 -13.20 5.98
C LEU A 24 -7.34 -13.53 5.75
N ASN A 25 -6.72 -14.34 6.63
CA ASN A 25 -5.32 -14.75 6.48
C ASN A 25 -5.09 -15.56 5.20
N ALA A 26 -5.95 -16.54 4.90
CA ALA A 26 -5.83 -17.35 3.69
C ALA A 26 -5.98 -16.52 2.42
N ALA A 27 -6.94 -15.57 2.38
CA ALA A 27 -7.12 -14.66 1.25
C ALA A 27 -5.92 -13.72 1.09
N LEU A 28 -5.40 -13.19 2.20
CA LEU A 28 -4.19 -12.39 2.25
C LEU A 28 -2.97 -13.14 1.67
N ASP A 29 -2.81 -14.42 2.03
CA ASP A 29 -1.71 -15.25 1.53
C ASP A 29 -1.90 -15.61 0.04
N LYS A 30 -3.12 -16.00 -0.38
CA LYS A 30 -3.47 -16.28 -1.80
C LYS A 30 -3.15 -15.09 -2.70
N GLY A 31 -3.52 -13.88 -2.29
CA GLY A 31 -3.26 -12.66 -3.08
C GLY A 31 -1.78 -12.28 -3.18
N ARG A 32 -0.95 -12.63 -2.19
CA ARG A 32 0.49 -12.32 -2.21
C ARG A 32 1.33 -13.34 -2.95
N ALA A 33 0.93 -14.61 -2.89
CA ALA A 33 1.64 -15.69 -3.55
C ALA A 33 1.40 -15.73 -5.06
N SER A 34 0.41 -15.00 -5.58
CA SER A 34 -0.01 -15.11 -6.98
C SER A 34 0.52 -13.98 -7.89
N PRO A 35 1.21 -14.30 -9.00
CA PRO A 35 1.55 -13.32 -10.04
C PRO A 35 0.34 -12.97 -10.92
N ASP A 36 -0.73 -13.75 -10.89
CA ASP A 36 -1.94 -13.53 -11.69
C ASP A 36 -2.83 -12.42 -11.09
N VAL A 37 -3.11 -11.39 -11.90
CA VAL A 37 -3.95 -10.24 -11.53
C VAL A 37 -5.37 -10.66 -11.16
N ALA A 38 -5.98 -11.62 -11.88
CA ALA A 38 -7.34 -12.07 -11.62
C ALA A 38 -7.43 -12.77 -10.26
N VAL A 39 -6.46 -13.65 -9.95
CA VAL A 39 -6.37 -14.32 -8.65
C VAL A 39 -6.19 -13.31 -7.52
N ARG A 40 -5.35 -12.28 -7.70
CA ARG A 40 -5.18 -11.21 -6.71
C ARG A 40 -6.47 -10.43 -6.48
N LYS A 41 -7.18 -10.08 -7.56
CA LYS A 41 -8.42 -9.32 -7.48
C LYS A 41 -9.49 -10.07 -6.68
N GLU A 42 -9.67 -11.35 -6.95
CA GLU A 42 -10.61 -12.21 -6.21
C GLU A 42 -10.22 -12.31 -4.73
N ALA A 43 -8.95 -12.64 -4.46
CA ALA A 43 -8.47 -12.77 -3.08
C ALA A 43 -8.63 -11.47 -2.28
N TYR A 44 -8.31 -10.30 -2.88
CA TYR A 44 -8.45 -9.02 -2.20
C TYR A 44 -9.91 -8.56 -2.06
N ALA A 45 -10.83 -9.03 -2.92
CA ALA A 45 -12.25 -8.84 -2.68
C ALA A 45 -12.72 -9.58 -1.42
N THR A 46 -12.26 -10.82 -1.21
CA THR A 46 -12.53 -11.56 0.04
C THR A 46 -11.94 -10.83 1.25
N VAL A 47 -10.70 -10.34 1.16
CA VAL A 47 -10.08 -9.53 2.22
C VAL A 47 -10.94 -8.32 2.58
N GLN A 48 -11.37 -7.55 1.57
CA GLN A 48 -12.19 -6.36 1.80
C GLN A 48 -13.52 -6.71 2.49
N THR A 49 -14.22 -7.75 2.03
CA THR A 49 -15.49 -8.20 2.61
C THR A 49 -15.32 -8.65 4.05
N ARG A 50 -14.36 -9.54 4.32
CA ARG A 50 -14.10 -10.08 5.67
C ARG A 50 -13.64 -8.99 6.63
N GLN A 51 -12.76 -8.10 6.18
CA GLN A 51 -12.30 -6.99 7.00
C GLN A 51 -13.46 -6.07 7.37
N THR A 52 -14.28 -5.65 6.39
CA THR A 52 -15.44 -4.76 6.62
C THR A 52 -16.42 -5.35 7.62
N ALA A 53 -16.62 -6.67 7.61
CA ALA A 53 -17.53 -7.34 8.54
C ALA A 53 -16.99 -7.44 9.98
N LEU A 54 -15.66 -7.42 10.17
CA LEU A 54 -15.02 -7.82 11.43
C LEU A 54 -14.28 -6.70 12.16
N VAL A 55 -13.78 -5.68 11.44
CA VAL A 55 -13.02 -4.61 12.11
C VAL A 55 -13.95 -3.59 12.76
N PRO A 56 -13.60 -3.06 13.95
CA PRO A 56 -14.39 -2.02 14.61
C PRO A 56 -14.11 -0.62 14.04
N TYR A 57 -13.96 -0.49 12.72
CA TYR A 57 -13.50 0.75 12.07
C TYR A 57 -14.63 1.38 11.25
N ILE A 58 -14.64 2.71 11.24
CA ILE A 58 -15.43 3.52 10.31
C ILE A 58 -14.47 4.11 9.29
N TRP A 59 -14.66 3.76 8.01
CA TRP A 59 -13.83 4.29 6.92
C TRP A 59 -14.38 5.63 6.45
N LEU A 60 -13.76 6.73 6.88
CA LEU A 60 -14.29 8.08 6.66
C LEU A 60 -13.94 8.67 5.29
N ALA A 61 -12.74 8.38 4.78
CA ALA A 61 -12.27 8.95 3.51
C ALA A 61 -11.15 8.10 2.89
N HIS A 62 -10.93 8.29 1.59
CA HIS A 62 -9.71 7.85 0.91
C HIS A 62 -8.75 9.03 0.80
N THR A 63 -7.51 8.85 1.26
CA THR A 63 -6.47 9.87 1.10
C THR A 63 -5.98 9.90 -0.34
N GLN A 64 -6.12 11.05 -0.99
CA GLN A 64 -5.46 11.33 -2.27
C GLN A 64 -4.20 12.15 -1.99
N TRP A 65 -3.07 11.68 -2.53
CA TRP A 65 -1.79 12.38 -2.43
C TRP A 65 -1.56 13.17 -3.71
N ALA A 66 -1.11 14.42 -3.57
CA ALA A 66 -0.71 15.28 -4.67
C ALA A 66 0.67 15.86 -4.38
N LEU A 67 1.44 16.08 -5.44
CA LEU A 67 2.75 16.69 -5.36
C LEU A 67 2.73 18.04 -6.08
N GLY A 68 3.13 19.09 -5.37
CA GLY A 68 3.38 20.40 -5.93
C GLY A 68 4.87 20.73 -5.86
N ALA A 69 5.41 21.32 -6.91
CA ALA A 69 6.79 21.80 -6.93
C ALA A 69 6.87 23.17 -7.58
N ALA A 70 7.91 23.94 -7.24
CA ALA A 70 8.17 25.23 -7.87
C ALA A 70 8.48 25.05 -9.37
N LYS A 71 8.24 26.12 -10.16
CA LYS A 71 8.41 26.07 -11.63
C LYS A 71 9.81 25.72 -12.09
N ASN A 72 10.83 25.91 -11.26
CA ASN A 72 12.23 25.60 -11.55
C ASN A 72 12.69 24.25 -10.99
N VAL A 73 11.82 23.48 -10.34
CA VAL A 73 12.12 22.12 -9.89
C VAL A 73 11.87 21.16 -11.06
N ARG A 74 12.83 20.26 -11.30
CA ARG A 74 12.81 19.31 -12.40
C ARG A 74 12.89 17.89 -11.88
N ASN A 75 12.26 16.97 -12.60
CA ASN A 75 12.37 15.52 -12.39
C ASN A 75 12.01 15.01 -10.97
N PHE A 76 11.03 15.63 -10.31
CA PHE A 76 10.55 15.19 -8.98
C PHE A 76 9.48 14.08 -9.03
N THR A 77 9.12 13.61 -10.23
CA THR A 77 8.09 12.58 -10.47
C THR A 77 8.51 11.52 -11.48
N SER A 78 9.77 11.52 -11.96
CA SER A 78 10.16 10.78 -13.16
C SER A 78 11.49 10.06 -13.01
N MET A 79 11.71 9.50 -11.82
CA MET A 79 12.87 8.66 -11.55
C MET A 79 12.89 7.39 -12.40
N THR A 80 14.09 6.84 -12.56
CA THR A 80 14.32 5.61 -13.34
C THR A 80 14.69 4.45 -12.41
N LEU A 81 14.12 3.28 -12.67
CA LEU A 81 14.46 2.05 -11.98
C LEU A 81 15.79 1.47 -12.53
N PRO A 82 16.47 0.55 -11.81
CA PRO A 82 17.73 -0.01 -12.27
C PRO A 82 17.69 -0.71 -13.64
N ASP A 83 16.50 -1.14 -14.08
CA ASP A 83 16.24 -1.75 -15.39
C ASP A 83 15.91 -0.74 -16.50
N GLY A 84 15.96 0.57 -16.20
CA GLY A 84 15.62 1.63 -17.13
C GLY A 84 14.12 1.97 -17.20
N ALA A 85 13.26 1.24 -16.49
CA ALA A 85 11.83 1.54 -16.48
C ALA A 85 11.50 2.79 -15.66
N LYS A 86 10.38 3.45 -15.95
CA LYS A 86 9.91 4.59 -15.14
C LYS A 86 9.46 4.11 -13.76
N ALA A 87 9.96 4.76 -12.71
CA ALA A 87 9.47 4.56 -11.36
C ALA A 87 8.09 5.21 -11.16
N GLN A 88 7.38 4.76 -10.12
CA GLN A 88 6.19 5.48 -9.64
C GLN A 88 6.61 6.88 -9.13
N PRO A 89 5.85 7.95 -9.42
CA PRO A 89 6.16 9.30 -8.94
C PRO A 89 6.32 9.40 -7.41
N PHE A 90 5.50 8.65 -6.67
CA PHE A 90 5.58 8.52 -5.22
C PHE A 90 4.90 7.22 -4.78
N GLN A 91 5.15 6.79 -3.54
CA GLN A 91 4.47 5.67 -2.93
C GLN A 91 4.02 6.05 -1.51
N GLY A 92 2.70 6.06 -1.27
CA GLY A 92 2.16 6.39 0.05
C GLY A 92 2.59 7.76 0.59
N GLY A 93 2.67 8.78 -0.28
CA GLY A 93 3.15 10.11 0.06
C GLY A 93 4.68 10.25 0.15
N ILE A 94 5.44 9.16 -0.03
CA ILE A 94 6.90 9.20 -0.04
C ILE A 94 7.39 9.57 -1.44
N VAL A 95 8.06 10.73 -1.53
CA VAL A 95 8.74 11.20 -2.74
C VAL A 95 10.24 10.98 -2.58
N LYS A 96 10.87 10.49 -3.64
CA LYS A 96 12.32 10.37 -3.71
C LYS A 96 12.87 11.51 -4.56
N LEU A 97 13.84 12.25 -4.03
CA LEU A 97 14.40 13.46 -4.66
C LEU A 97 15.80 13.23 -5.25
N THR A 98 16.26 11.99 -5.31
CA THR A 98 17.64 11.64 -5.71
C THR A 98 17.99 12.10 -7.13
N GLU A 99 17.02 12.14 -8.04
CA GLU A 99 17.20 12.59 -9.42
C GLU A 99 16.56 13.98 -9.67
N THR A 100 16.19 14.70 -8.62
CA THR A 100 15.57 16.02 -8.71
C THR A 100 16.63 17.12 -8.69
N TRP A 101 16.48 18.16 -9.52
CA TRP A 101 17.35 19.33 -9.50
C TRP A 101 16.58 20.64 -9.63
N ILE A 102 17.28 21.73 -9.35
CA ILE A 102 16.80 23.10 -9.54
C ILE A 102 17.44 23.64 -10.82
N GLU A 103 16.61 24.04 -11.78
CA GLU A 103 17.03 24.79 -12.96
C GLU A 103 17.27 26.26 -12.56
N LYS A 104 18.38 26.84 -13.05
CA LYS A 104 18.75 28.23 -12.77
C LYS A 104 18.09 29.18 -13.74
#